data_AF-A0A3D3ULD2-F1
#
_entry.id   AF-A0A3D3ULD2-F1
#
_cell.length_a   1.000
_cell.length_b   1.000
_cell.length_c   1.000
_cell.angle_alpha   90.00
_cell.angle_beta   90.00
_cell.angle_gamma   90.00
#
_symmetry.space_group_name_H-M   'P 1'
#
loop_
_entity.id
_entity.type
_entity.pdbx_description
1 polymer ?
#
loop_
_entity_poly.entity_id
_entity_poly.type
_entity_poly.pdbx_seq_one_letter_code
_entity_poly.pdbx_strand_id
1 'polypeptide(L)'
;FLAPYPSDGSCDEGPSYWGHAGASLFDNLELLYSATNGRFDVFDKPMIKEIGRFIYRVHIAEDYFVNIGDCDGRFAIYRDLVFRYGKRINDPGMQRLAVYNSTEEELTGTNKAARSLGRTLYSIFNASELLAAKKSLPPLLGDVWLGDEDMQMMAARDKGGSLQGMYAACWAGHNGQSHNHNDVGNFIIYANGRPFIIDVGKPEYTRQTFSSRRYELRAMQSAYHNLPTINGIMQKEGRQYAAKDVAYESTEDFAQLKMNIASAYPDEAGVNSWLRTVRLNRGKDLQIVDSFDLKIQSQDIVQNLMTPCEIIRDEPGQVVLQDPKEQLEMAVRYDPQKLSLEHETIDLNDERISAVWGGYLYRIKLSPKAATARDTWTLRFNIIPTNTITQLR
;
A
#
# COMPACT_ATOMS: atom_id res chain seq x y z
N PHE A 1 3.72 -6.31 24.72
CA PHE A 1 4.13 -6.10 23.32
C PHE A 1 3.72 -7.28 22.45
N LEU A 2 4.21 -8.50 22.69
CA LEU A 2 3.93 -9.65 21.81
C LEU A 2 2.49 -10.19 21.87
N ALA A 3 1.83 -10.12 23.02
CA ALA A 3 0.49 -10.70 23.21
C ALA A 3 -0.60 -10.16 22.25
N PRO A 4 -0.68 -8.83 21.98
CA PRO A 4 -1.64 -8.30 21.00
C PRO A 4 -1.13 -8.31 19.55
N TYR A 5 0.07 -8.83 19.25
CA TYR A 5 0.64 -8.71 17.91
C TYR A 5 0.03 -9.75 16.95
N PRO A 6 -0.38 -9.37 15.73
CA PRO A 6 -0.90 -10.29 14.73
C PRO A 6 0.00 -11.49 14.46
N SER A 7 -0.60 -12.67 14.30
CA SER A 7 0.15 -13.93 14.16
C SER A 7 0.93 -14.03 12.84
N ASP A 8 0.50 -13.30 11.81
CA ASP A 8 1.17 -13.15 10.51
C ASP A 8 2.24 -12.05 10.50
N GLY A 9 2.47 -11.40 11.66
CA GLY A 9 3.47 -10.36 11.87
C GLY A 9 3.11 -9.00 11.30
N SER A 10 1.86 -8.79 10.84
CA SER A 10 1.43 -7.51 10.29
C SER A 10 1.48 -6.39 11.33
N CYS A 11 1.87 -5.19 10.90
CA CYS A 11 1.74 -3.95 11.67
C CYS A 11 0.58 -3.16 11.06
N ASP A 12 -0.55 -3.05 11.77
CA ASP A 12 -1.76 -2.33 11.34
C ASP A 12 -1.52 -0.82 11.14
N GLU A 13 -0.56 -0.25 11.88
CA GLU A 13 -0.09 1.14 11.68
C GLU A 13 0.76 1.37 10.40
N GLY A 14 1.05 0.30 9.65
CA GLY A 14 1.81 0.34 8.41
C GLY A 14 3.33 0.17 8.57
N PRO A 15 4.05 0.06 7.44
CA PRO A 15 5.46 -0.33 7.44
C PRO A 15 6.43 0.74 7.94
N SER A 16 6.05 2.01 7.94
CA SER A 16 6.85 3.05 8.62
C SER A 16 6.89 2.83 10.14
N TYR A 17 5.74 2.45 10.73
CA TYR A 17 5.59 2.17 12.16
C TYR A 17 6.15 0.82 12.57
N TRP A 18 6.32 -0.13 11.65
CA TRP A 18 7.12 -1.33 11.92
C TRP A 18 8.53 -0.98 12.43
N GLY A 19 9.12 0.11 11.94
CA GLY A 19 10.40 0.64 12.43
C GLY A 19 10.38 1.11 13.90
N HIS A 20 9.20 1.42 14.43
CA HIS A 20 8.95 1.82 15.82
C HIS A 20 8.42 0.67 16.68
N ALA A 21 7.79 -0.34 16.08
CA ALA A 21 7.26 -1.54 16.73
C ALA A 21 8.17 -2.75 16.52
N GLY A 22 7.97 -3.54 15.46
CA GLY A 22 8.69 -4.80 15.21
C GLY A 22 10.22 -4.68 15.18
N ALA A 23 10.76 -3.58 14.64
CA ALA A 23 12.20 -3.31 14.67
C ALA A 23 12.72 -2.99 16.08
N SER A 24 11.94 -2.26 16.89
CA SER A 24 12.29 -1.96 18.28
C SER A 24 12.21 -3.21 19.16
N LEU A 25 11.29 -4.13 18.88
CA LEU A 25 11.29 -5.46 19.50
C LEU A 25 12.62 -6.17 19.23
N PHE A 26 13.09 -6.18 17.97
CA PHE A 26 14.37 -6.78 17.64
C PHE A 26 15.54 -6.14 18.41
N ASP A 27 15.61 -4.81 18.51
CA ASP A 27 16.64 -4.14 19.31
C ASP A 27 16.66 -4.65 20.76
N ASN A 28 15.49 -4.81 21.39
CA ASN A 28 15.38 -5.31 22.77
C ASN A 28 15.79 -6.79 22.89
N LEU A 29 15.37 -7.63 21.94
CA LEU A 29 15.73 -9.05 21.92
C LEU A 29 17.23 -9.24 21.69
N GLU A 30 17.83 -8.42 20.83
CA GLU A 30 19.27 -8.44 20.54
C GLU A 30 20.08 -8.03 21.78
N LEU A 31 19.63 -7.00 22.51
CA LEU A 31 20.24 -6.59 23.77
C LEU A 31 20.16 -7.70 24.84
N LEU A 32 19.01 -8.36 24.99
CA LEU A 32 18.83 -9.47 25.93
C LEU A 32 19.68 -10.68 25.55
N TYR A 33 19.72 -11.03 24.27
CA TYR A 33 20.57 -12.11 23.77
C TYR A 33 22.04 -11.83 24.10
N SER A 34 22.53 -10.62 23.80
CA SER A 34 23.91 -10.21 24.06
C SER A 34 24.23 -10.21 25.56
N ALA A 35 23.39 -9.59 26.40
CA ALA A 35 23.57 -9.50 27.84
C ALA A 35 23.57 -10.87 28.54
N THR A 36 22.90 -11.85 27.96
CA THR A 36 22.81 -13.20 28.52
C THR A 36 23.80 -14.19 27.90
N ASN A 37 24.65 -13.73 26.99
CA ASN A 37 25.56 -14.54 26.18
C ASN A 37 24.82 -15.69 25.47
N GLY A 38 23.68 -15.38 24.86
CA GLY A 38 22.84 -16.32 24.11
C GLY A 38 21.98 -17.26 24.94
N ARG A 39 21.98 -17.15 26.28
CA ARG A 39 21.07 -17.97 27.12
C ARG A 39 19.60 -17.62 26.94
N PHE A 40 19.30 -16.38 26.57
CA PHE A 40 17.98 -15.96 26.11
C PHE A 40 17.98 -15.88 24.58
N ASP A 41 17.44 -16.90 23.92
CA ASP A 41 17.28 -16.95 22.47
C ASP A 41 15.84 -17.32 22.10
N VAL A 42 15.16 -16.42 21.40
CA VAL A 42 13.77 -16.58 20.95
C VAL A 42 13.62 -16.35 19.45
N PHE A 43 14.71 -16.21 18.71
CA PHE A 43 14.67 -15.86 17.28
C PHE A 43 14.12 -17.00 16.41
N ASP A 44 14.10 -18.23 16.94
CA ASP A 44 13.43 -19.36 16.29
C ASP A 44 11.91 -19.39 16.46
N LYS A 45 11.33 -18.55 17.32
CA LYS A 45 9.89 -18.49 17.52
C LYS A 45 9.19 -17.96 16.25
N PRO A 46 8.15 -18.65 15.72
CA PRO A 46 7.47 -18.25 14.49
C PRO A 46 7.06 -16.78 14.47
N MET A 47 6.38 -16.31 15.52
CA MET A 47 5.94 -14.91 15.64
C MET A 47 7.09 -13.90 15.47
N ILE A 48 8.28 -14.17 16.00
CA ILE A 48 9.45 -13.27 15.82
C ILE A 48 9.86 -13.23 14.35
N LYS A 49 9.89 -14.39 13.68
CA LYS A 49 10.18 -14.46 12.24
C LYS A 49 9.14 -13.70 11.43
N GLU A 50 7.85 -13.89 11.71
CA GLU A 50 6.75 -13.24 10.99
C GLU A 50 6.79 -11.72 11.15
N ILE A 51 7.02 -11.21 12.37
CA ILE A 51 7.22 -9.78 12.63
C ILE A 51 8.37 -9.25 11.78
N GLY A 52 9.50 -9.95 11.71
CA GLY A 52 10.63 -9.54 10.87
C GLY A 52 10.28 -9.48 9.39
N ARG A 53 9.56 -10.50 8.89
CA ARG A 53 9.25 -10.68 7.46
C ARG A 53 8.25 -9.68 6.91
N PHE A 54 7.40 -9.09 7.76
CA PHE A 54 6.43 -8.08 7.35
C PHE A 54 7.03 -7.00 6.45
N ILE A 55 8.23 -6.49 6.78
CA ILE A 55 8.83 -5.36 6.06
C ILE A 55 9.08 -5.64 4.56
N TYR A 56 9.46 -6.87 4.18
CA TYR A 56 9.64 -7.21 2.76
C TYR A 56 8.36 -7.76 2.12
N ARG A 57 7.36 -8.17 2.91
CA ARG A 57 6.04 -8.59 2.41
C ARG A 57 5.22 -7.41 1.89
N VAL A 58 5.46 -6.21 2.43
CA VAL A 58 4.84 -4.97 2.00
C VAL A 58 5.76 -4.08 1.14
N HIS A 59 6.92 -4.61 0.72
CA HIS A 59 7.84 -3.92 -0.19
C HIS A 59 7.37 -4.03 -1.65
N ILE A 60 7.24 -2.89 -2.32
CA ILE A 60 6.76 -2.82 -3.71
C ILE A 60 7.94 -2.84 -4.67
N ALA A 61 8.75 -1.78 -4.62
CA ALA A 61 9.91 -1.49 -5.48
C ALA A 61 10.71 -0.34 -4.86
N GLU A 62 12.01 -0.23 -5.13
CA GLU A 62 12.85 0.85 -4.58
C GLU A 62 12.62 1.05 -3.07
N ASP A 63 12.14 2.21 -2.66
CA ASP A 63 11.74 2.60 -1.31
C ASP A 63 10.21 2.82 -1.19
N TYR A 64 9.44 2.31 -2.16
CA TYR A 64 7.98 2.21 -2.07
C TYR A 64 7.54 0.98 -1.27
N PHE A 65 6.58 1.20 -0.40
CA PHE A 65 5.94 0.19 0.42
C PHE A 65 4.41 0.38 0.37
N VAL A 66 3.65 -0.69 0.67
CA VAL A 66 2.20 -0.58 0.82
C VAL A 66 1.91 0.25 2.07
N ASN A 67 1.49 1.50 1.88
CA ASN A 67 1.39 2.51 2.93
C ASN A 67 0.00 2.57 3.57
N ILE A 68 -0.33 1.52 4.33
CA ILE A 68 -1.56 1.44 5.13
C ILE A 68 -1.44 2.35 6.37
N GLY A 69 -2.53 3.00 6.75
CA GLY A 69 -2.60 3.89 7.92
C GLY A 69 -1.73 5.15 7.75
N ASP A 70 -1.26 5.71 8.87
CA ASP A 70 -0.30 6.83 8.86
C ASP A 70 1.11 6.37 8.41
N CYS A 71 1.22 5.89 7.18
CA CYS A 71 2.45 5.52 6.52
C CYS A 71 2.72 6.40 5.30
N ASP A 72 3.98 6.75 5.10
CA ASP A 72 4.45 7.41 3.89
C ASP A 72 4.46 6.39 2.75
N GLY A 73 4.04 6.78 1.54
CA GLY A 73 4.13 5.93 0.34
C GLY A 73 5.56 5.53 -0.03
N ARG A 74 6.53 6.30 0.46
CA ARG A 74 7.96 6.12 0.22
C ARG A 74 8.75 6.48 1.47
N PHE A 75 9.60 5.58 1.97
CA PHE A 75 10.46 5.87 3.12
C PHE A 75 11.71 4.98 3.20
N ALA A 76 12.74 5.50 3.88
CA ALA A 76 13.97 4.76 4.11
C ALA A 76 13.85 3.81 5.32
N ILE A 77 14.27 2.56 5.14
CA ILE A 77 14.33 1.56 6.22
C ILE A 77 15.64 1.66 7.02
N TYR A 78 15.61 1.16 8.26
CA TYR A 78 16.83 0.93 9.06
C TYR A 78 17.61 -0.28 8.51
N ARG A 79 18.35 -0.08 7.42
CA ARG A 79 19.06 -1.15 6.67
C ARG A 79 19.89 -2.08 7.56
N ASP A 80 20.74 -1.55 8.43
CA ASP A 80 21.52 -2.34 9.39
C ASP A 80 20.65 -3.26 10.25
N LEU A 81 19.58 -2.69 10.83
CA LEU A 81 18.67 -3.41 11.70
C LEU A 81 18.00 -4.55 10.94
N VAL A 82 17.48 -4.28 9.74
CA VAL A 82 16.84 -5.29 8.89
C VAL A 82 17.83 -6.40 8.52
N PHE A 83 19.09 -6.05 8.22
CA PHE A 83 20.14 -7.01 7.90
C PHE A 83 20.46 -7.92 9.09
N ARG A 84 20.72 -7.34 10.27
CA ARG A 84 20.99 -8.09 11.50
C ARG A 84 19.81 -8.96 11.90
N TYR A 85 18.59 -8.45 11.79
CA TYR A 85 17.39 -9.22 12.09
C TYR A 85 17.31 -10.42 11.14
N GLY A 86 17.47 -10.20 9.84
CA GLY A 86 17.55 -11.27 8.85
C GLY A 86 18.62 -12.32 9.17
N LYS A 87 19.82 -11.93 9.59
CA LYS A 87 20.84 -12.88 10.06
C LYS A 87 20.35 -13.70 11.24
N ARG A 88 19.77 -13.03 12.23
CA ARG A 88 19.37 -13.65 13.50
C ARG A 88 18.24 -14.67 13.35
N ILE A 89 17.31 -14.44 12.42
CA ILE A 89 16.24 -15.39 12.10
C ILE A 89 16.54 -16.32 10.92
N ASN A 90 17.78 -16.29 10.39
CA ASN A 90 18.20 -17.03 9.20
C ASN A 90 17.33 -16.75 7.96
N ASP A 91 16.93 -15.49 7.76
CA ASP A 91 16.13 -15.04 6.62
C ASP A 91 17.00 -14.23 5.62
N PRO A 92 17.40 -14.85 4.49
CA PRO A 92 18.19 -14.15 3.48
C PRO A 92 17.35 -13.11 2.72
N GLY A 93 16.02 -13.17 2.77
CA GLY A 93 15.15 -12.18 2.13
C GLY A 93 15.26 -10.81 2.80
N MET A 94 15.23 -10.78 4.13
CA MET A 94 15.48 -9.55 4.90
C MET A 94 16.87 -8.98 4.62
N GLN A 95 17.90 -9.83 4.57
CA GLN A 95 19.26 -9.39 4.26
C GLN A 95 19.36 -8.80 2.85
N ARG A 96 18.68 -9.39 1.85
CA ARG A 96 18.62 -8.84 0.49
C ARG A 96 17.90 -7.48 0.44
N LEU A 97 16.78 -7.32 1.15
CA LEU A 97 16.09 -6.03 1.22
C LEU A 97 16.98 -4.95 1.84
N ALA A 98 17.70 -5.27 2.92
CA ALA A 98 18.57 -4.33 3.61
C ALA A 98 19.65 -3.72 2.69
N VAL A 99 20.22 -4.52 1.79
CA VAL A 99 21.31 -4.10 0.88
C VAL A 99 20.81 -3.70 -0.51
N TYR A 100 19.51 -3.81 -0.77
CA TYR A 100 18.93 -3.47 -2.06
C TYR A 100 19.03 -1.98 -2.36
N ASN A 101 19.63 -1.63 -3.50
CA ASN A 101 19.89 -0.26 -3.94
C ASN A 101 20.59 0.63 -2.89
N SER A 102 21.26 0.05 -1.88
CA SER A 102 21.96 0.85 -0.88
C SER A 102 23.21 1.48 -1.48
N THR A 103 23.48 2.75 -1.16
CA THR A 103 24.75 3.41 -1.47
C THR A 103 25.68 3.37 -0.26
N GLU A 104 26.98 3.59 -0.48
CA GLU A 104 27.93 3.73 0.63
C GLU A 104 27.57 4.95 1.50
N GLU A 105 27.14 6.04 0.88
CA GLU A 105 26.65 7.24 1.57
C GLU A 105 25.39 6.96 2.40
N GLU A 106 24.43 6.17 1.91
CA GLU A 106 23.26 5.79 2.70
C GLU A 106 23.60 4.93 3.92
N LEU A 107 24.65 4.11 3.82
CA LEU A 107 25.07 3.19 4.87
C LEU A 107 26.01 3.86 5.88
N THR A 108 26.83 4.82 5.44
CA THR A 108 27.88 5.48 6.25
C THR A 108 27.60 6.95 6.57
N GLY A 109 26.59 7.55 5.94
CA GLY A 109 26.28 8.97 6.04
C GLY A 109 25.82 9.39 7.44
N THR A 110 26.23 10.60 7.81
CA THR A 110 25.98 11.24 9.12
C THR A 110 24.63 11.95 9.22
N ASN A 111 23.88 12.05 8.11
CA ASN A 111 22.73 12.94 7.97
C ASN A 111 21.38 12.31 8.35
N LYS A 112 21.38 11.20 9.08
CA LYS A 112 20.15 10.63 9.65
C LYS A 112 19.94 11.31 10.98
N ALA A 113 18.86 12.09 11.11
CA ALA A 113 18.42 12.61 12.40
C ALA A 113 18.47 11.46 13.42
N ALA A 114 19.46 11.49 14.32
CA ALA A 114 19.81 10.35 15.15
C ALA A 114 18.72 10.16 16.21
N ARG A 115 17.64 9.46 15.85
CA ARG A 115 16.53 9.16 16.77
C ARG A 115 16.94 8.14 17.84
N SER A 116 18.01 7.37 17.61
CA SER A 116 18.57 6.40 18.56
C SER A 116 20.07 6.25 18.38
N LEU A 117 20.85 6.61 19.41
CA LEU A 117 22.30 6.40 19.44
C LEU A 117 22.66 4.91 19.26
N GLY A 118 21.88 4.00 19.85
CA GLY A 118 22.12 2.56 19.73
C GLY A 118 22.05 2.08 18.29
N ARG A 119 21.02 2.48 17.53
CA ARG A 119 20.88 2.12 16.11
C ARG A 119 22.01 2.70 15.26
N THR A 120 22.44 3.93 15.56
CA THR A 120 23.60 4.55 14.90
C THR A 120 24.88 3.76 15.15
N LEU A 121 25.17 3.38 16.40
CA LEU A 121 26.35 2.60 16.74
C LEU A 121 26.37 1.24 16.04
N TYR A 122 25.26 0.50 16.05
CA TYR A 122 25.17 -0.76 15.30
C TYR A 122 25.39 -0.55 13.80
N SER A 123 24.83 0.50 13.21
CA SER A 123 25.05 0.81 11.79
C SER A 123 26.54 1.04 11.48
N ILE A 124 27.28 1.72 12.36
CA ILE A 124 28.73 1.92 12.24
C ILE A 124 29.47 0.59 12.39
N PHE A 125 29.17 -0.19 13.43
CA PHE A 125 29.89 -1.43 13.72
C PHE A 125 29.65 -2.53 12.69
N ASN A 126 28.50 -2.53 12.00
CA ASN A 126 28.16 -3.52 10.98
C ASN A 126 28.34 -2.99 9.54
N ALA A 127 28.82 -1.75 9.37
CA ALA A 127 28.95 -1.12 8.05
C ALA A 127 29.80 -1.96 7.09
N SER A 128 30.93 -2.51 7.57
CA SER A 128 31.82 -3.33 6.74
C SER A 128 31.13 -4.59 6.21
N GLU A 129 30.31 -5.24 7.03
CA GLU A 129 29.56 -6.43 6.63
C GLU A 129 28.47 -6.09 5.62
N LEU A 130 27.72 -5.01 5.85
CA LEU A 130 26.69 -4.50 4.92
C LEU A 130 27.28 -4.10 3.56
N LEU A 131 28.44 -3.45 3.55
CA LEU A 131 29.12 -3.02 2.33
C LEU A 131 29.71 -4.21 1.56
N ALA A 132 30.19 -5.23 2.27
CA ALA A 132 30.71 -6.46 1.66
C ALA A 132 29.60 -7.39 1.15
N ALA A 133 28.38 -7.25 1.65
CA ALA A 133 27.25 -8.09 1.24
C ALA A 133 26.91 -7.89 -0.24
N LYS A 134 26.73 -9.01 -0.95
CA LYS A 134 26.38 -9.00 -2.37
C LYS A 134 25.01 -8.36 -2.59
N LYS A 135 25.00 -7.21 -3.25
CA LYS A 135 23.76 -6.55 -3.69
C LYS A 135 23.00 -7.46 -4.64
N SER A 136 21.70 -7.60 -4.38
CA SER A 136 20.77 -8.39 -5.20
C SER A 136 19.37 -7.80 -5.07
N LEU A 137 18.46 -8.27 -5.92
CA LEU A 137 17.05 -7.89 -5.80
C LEU A 137 16.50 -8.33 -4.44
N PRO A 138 15.59 -7.54 -3.86
CA PRO A 138 14.87 -7.96 -2.66
C PRO A 138 13.96 -9.15 -3.03
N PRO A 139 13.29 -9.78 -2.05
CA PRO A 139 12.45 -10.96 -2.34
C PRO A 139 11.44 -10.76 -3.47
N LEU A 140 10.88 -9.55 -3.64
CA LEU A 140 9.86 -9.22 -4.65
C LEU A 140 8.81 -10.33 -4.77
N LEU A 141 8.14 -10.62 -3.65
CA LEU A 141 7.21 -11.74 -3.57
C LEU A 141 6.13 -11.66 -4.65
N GLY A 142 5.81 -12.81 -5.24
CA GLY A 142 4.74 -12.93 -6.24
C GLY A 142 3.35 -12.72 -5.63
N ASP A 143 3.19 -13.13 -4.37
CA ASP A 143 1.95 -13.16 -3.61
C ASP A 143 2.22 -12.95 -2.13
N VAL A 144 1.36 -12.17 -1.50
CA VAL A 144 1.34 -11.91 -0.05
C VAL A 144 -0.11 -11.87 0.40
N TRP A 145 -0.39 -12.60 1.48
CA TRP A 145 -1.65 -12.52 2.21
C TRP A 145 -1.34 -12.35 3.70
N LEU A 146 -1.78 -11.23 4.26
CA LEU A 146 -1.76 -10.94 5.68
C LEU A 146 -3.22 -11.02 6.17
N GLY A 147 -3.60 -12.21 6.65
CA GLY A 147 -4.98 -12.60 6.85
C GLY A 147 -5.54 -12.30 8.23
N ASP A 148 -4.75 -11.72 9.13
CA ASP A 148 -5.25 -11.26 10.42
C ASP A 148 -6.40 -10.26 10.25
N GLU A 149 -7.37 -10.27 11.17
CA GLU A 149 -8.59 -9.46 11.07
C GLU A 149 -8.30 -7.96 11.08
N ASP A 150 -7.18 -7.56 11.70
CA ASP A 150 -6.73 -6.18 11.77
C ASP A 150 -5.96 -5.73 10.52
N MET A 151 -5.77 -6.60 9.51
CA MET A 151 -5.01 -6.29 8.29
C MET A 151 -5.77 -6.68 7.01
N GLN A 152 -6.04 -7.98 6.84
CA GLN A 152 -6.68 -8.55 5.64
C GLN A 152 -6.14 -7.95 4.33
N MET A 153 -4.81 -7.92 4.20
CA MET A 153 -4.11 -7.28 3.09
C MET A 153 -3.58 -8.32 2.12
N MET A 154 -3.87 -8.09 0.85
CA MET A 154 -3.32 -8.82 -0.27
C MET A 154 -2.33 -7.95 -1.04
N ALA A 155 -1.21 -8.53 -1.45
CA ALA A 155 -0.36 -7.96 -2.50
C ALA A 155 0.05 -9.03 -3.51
N ALA A 156 0.15 -8.65 -4.78
CA ALA A 156 0.54 -9.55 -5.85
C ALA A 156 1.26 -8.80 -6.97
N ARG A 157 2.13 -9.51 -7.71
CA ARG A 157 2.78 -9.00 -8.93
C ARG A 157 2.76 -10.02 -10.05
N ASP A 158 2.87 -9.57 -11.29
CA ASP A 158 2.86 -10.45 -12.47
C ASP A 158 3.88 -11.59 -12.38
N LYS A 159 5.07 -11.31 -11.86
CA LYS A 159 6.12 -12.31 -11.70
C LYS A 159 6.91 -12.10 -10.42
N GLY A 160 6.91 -13.10 -9.54
CA GLY A 160 7.77 -13.13 -8.35
C GLY A 160 9.25 -12.99 -8.72
N GLY A 161 10.00 -12.24 -7.92
CA GLY A 161 11.42 -11.94 -8.17
C GLY A 161 11.66 -10.87 -9.25
N SER A 162 10.62 -10.23 -9.78
CA SER A 162 10.72 -9.23 -10.85
C SER A 162 9.97 -7.94 -10.49
N LEU A 163 10.48 -6.82 -10.99
CA LEU A 163 9.74 -5.56 -11.02
C LEU A 163 8.88 -5.43 -12.28
N GLN A 164 9.20 -6.18 -13.35
CA GLN A 164 8.50 -6.10 -14.63
C GLN A 164 7.05 -6.57 -14.51
N GLY A 165 6.13 -5.79 -15.10
CA GLY A 165 4.70 -6.03 -15.08
C GLY A 165 3.98 -5.22 -14.01
N MET A 166 2.74 -5.60 -13.74
CA MET A 166 1.89 -4.95 -12.74
C MET A 166 2.14 -5.52 -11.34
N TYR A 167 1.94 -4.66 -10.35
CA TYR A 167 1.82 -4.98 -8.93
C TYR A 167 0.53 -4.36 -8.40
N ALA A 168 -0.18 -5.09 -7.56
CA ALA A 168 -1.38 -4.66 -6.87
C ALA A 168 -1.23 -4.89 -5.38
N ALA A 169 -1.74 -3.98 -4.56
CA ALA A 169 -2.06 -4.29 -3.17
C ALA A 169 -3.43 -3.73 -2.81
N CYS A 170 -4.14 -4.40 -1.91
CA CYS A 170 -5.45 -3.98 -1.42
C CYS A 170 -5.69 -4.56 -0.03
N TRP A 171 -6.52 -3.89 0.77
CA TRP A 171 -6.80 -4.29 2.13
C TRP A 171 -8.28 -4.15 2.46
N ALA A 172 -8.78 -5.08 3.26
CA ALA A 172 -10.18 -5.13 3.69
C ALA A 172 -10.29 -4.51 5.09
N GLY A 173 -9.96 -5.26 6.15
CA GLY A 173 -9.74 -4.72 7.49
C GLY A 173 -10.95 -3.94 8.05
N HIS A 174 -10.66 -2.91 8.85
CA HIS A 174 -11.67 -2.06 9.47
C HIS A 174 -11.15 -0.64 9.73
N ASN A 175 -12.04 0.35 9.77
CA ASN A 175 -11.70 1.76 10.02
C ASN A 175 -11.44 2.08 11.51
N GLY A 176 -10.91 1.11 12.24
CA GLY A 176 -10.67 1.21 13.68
C GLY A 176 -9.23 0.86 14.07
N GLN A 177 -8.32 0.87 13.09
CA GLN A 177 -6.91 0.54 13.29
C GLN A 177 -6.20 1.62 14.12
N SER A 178 -5.02 1.31 14.62
CA SER A 178 -4.14 2.36 15.13
C SER A 178 -3.70 3.24 13.95
N HIS A 179 -3.68 4.57 14.14
CA HIS A 179 -3.32 5.50 13.07
C HIS A 179 -4.18 5.39 11.79
N ASN A 180 -5.46 5.07 11.98
CA ASN A 180 -6.45 4.76 10.95
C ASN A 180 -6.72 5.87 9.93
N HIS A 181 -6.98 5.46 8.68
CA HIS A 181 -7.67 6.21 7.63
C HIS A 181 -9.03 5.54 7.36
N ASN A 182 -10.01 6.24 6.80
CA ASN A 182 -11.28 5.60 6.42
C ASN A 182 -11.15 4.98 5.02
N ASP A 183 -10.47 3.83 4.93
CA ASP A 183 -9.95 3.27 3.68
C ASP A 183 -10.20 1.76 3.47
N VAL A 184 -11.19 1.17 4.17
CA VAL A 184 -11.60 -0.24 3.96
C VAL A 184 -11.93 -0.53 2.49
N GLY A 185 -11.17 -1.41 1.86
CA GLY A 185 -11.31 -1.78 0.45
C GLY A 185 -10.52 -0.93 -0.54
N ASN A 186 -9.63 -0.08 -0.04
CA ASN A 186 -8.69 0.66 -0.85
C ASN A 186 -7.69 -0.28 -1.54
N PHE A 187 -7.10 0.21 -2.64
CA PHE A 187 -6.14 -0.54 -3.44
C PHE A 187 -5.14 0.40 -4.09
N ILE A 188 -3.97 -0.14 -4.43
CA ILE A 188 -2.91 0.57 -5.14
C ILE A 188 -2.42 -0.27 -6.32
N ILE A 189 -1.96 0.39 -7.37
CA ILE A 189 -1.48 -0.22 -8.61
C ILE A 189 -0.14 0.41 -8.99
N TYR A 190 0.83 -0.45 -9.23
CA TYR A 190 2.16 -0.11 -9.72
C TYR A 190 2.43 -0.87 -11.01
N ALA A 191 3.25 -0.31 -11.90
CA ALA A 191 3.74 -0.98 -13.09
C ALA A 191 5.24 -0.75 -13.25
N ASN A 192 6.00 -1.83 -13.46
CA ASN A 192 7.47 -1.79 -13.50
C ASN A 192 8.10 -1.12 -12.26
N GLY A 193 7.44 -1.23 -11.09
CA GLY A 193 7.84 -0.56 -9.85
C GLY A 193 7.48 0.93 -9.77
N ARG A 194 6.79 1.50 -10.75
CA ARG A 194 6.33 2.90 -10.79
C ARG A 194 4.87 3.03 -10.31
N PRO A 195 4.53 4.07 -9.54
CA PRO A 195 3.17 4.27 -9.01
C PRO A 195 2.20 4.73 -10.10
N PHE A 196 0.99 4.18 -10.15
CA PHE A 196 -0.09 4.64 -11.04
C PHE A 196 -1.37 4.97 -10.28
N ILE A 197 -1.85 4.05 -9.46
CA ILE A 197 -2.95 4.30 -8.51
C ILE A 197 -2.37 4.15 -7.11
N ILE A 198 -2.51 5.18 -6.29
CA ILE A 198 -1.78 5.27 -5.02
C ILE A 198 -2.73 5.42 -3.85
N ASP A 199 -2.17 5.17 -2.66
CA ASP A 199 -2.69 5.79 -1.45
C ASP A 199 -1.90 7.09 -1.20
N VAL A 200 -2.60 8.16 -0.84
CA VAL A 200 -1.99 9.49 -0.63
C VAL A 200 -1.01 9.45 0.55
N GLY A 201 -1.27 8.61 1.54
CA GLY A 201 -0.46 8.42 2.72
C GLY A 201 -0.65 9.50 3.78
N LYS A 202 0.36 9.59 4.65
CA LYS A 202 0.30 10.35 5.88
C LYS A 202 0.54 11.86 5.68
N PRO A 203 -0.38 12.74 6.14
CA PRO A 203 -0.12 14.17 6.22
C PRO A 203 0.79 14.51 7.41
N GLU A 204 1.34 15.71 7.41
CA GLU A 204 2.05 16.25 8.56
C GLU A 204 1.14 16.27 9.80
N TYR A 205 1.70 15.88 10.94
CA TYR A 205 0.91 15.77 12.16
C TYR A 205 0.64 17.14 12.75
N THR A 206 -0.64 17.43 12.96
CA THR A 206 -1.11 18.63 13.65
C THR A 206 -1.89 18.26 14.89
N ARG A 207 -2.23 19.25 15.72
CA ARG A 207 -3.16 19.05 16.85
C ARG A 207 -4.50 18.44 16.39
N GLN A 208 -4.93 18.72 15.17
CA GLN A 208 -6.18 18.17 14.63
C GLN A 208 -6.10 16.65 14.44
N THR A 209 -4.94 16.13 14.04
CA THR A 209 -4.68 14.70 13.81
C THR A 209 -4.94 13.84 15.06
N PHE A 210 -4.70 14.39 16.25
CA PHE A 210 -4.89 13.72 17.55
C PHE A 210 -6.16 14.16 18.26
N SER A 211 -7.17 14.61 17.51
CA SER A 211 -8.47 15.02 18.04
C SER A 211 -9.60 14.29 17.33
N SER A 212 -10.84 14.45 17.83
CA SER A 212 -12.04 13.96 17.14
C SER A 212 -12.22 14.53 15.73
N ARG A 213 -11.55 15.64 15.41
CA ARG A 213 -11.56 16.28 14.08
C ARG A 213 -10.55 15.68 13.09
N ARG A 214 -9.92 14.54 13.43
CA ARG A 214 -8.99 13.82 12.55
C ARG A 214 -9.59 13.56 11.17
N TYR A 215 -10.84 13.11 11.13
CA TYR A 215 -11.53 12.74 9.88
C TYR A 215 -12.11 13.93 9.09
N GLU A 216 -11.85 15.17 9.53
CA GLU A 216 -12.02 16.37 8.68
C GLU A 216 -10.79 16.59 7.76
N LEU A 217 -9.65 15.94 8.05
CA LEU A 217 -8.47 15.99 7.20
C LEU A 217 -8.70 15.14 5.95
N ARG A 218 -8.42 15.71 4.77
CA ARG A 218 -8.63 15.05 3.47
C ARG A 218 -7.98 13.66 3.41
N ALA A 219 -6.74 13.53 3.85
CA ALA A 219 -5.99 12.28 3.83
C ALA A 219 -6.58 11.16 4.72
N MET A 220 -7.58 11.44 5.55
CA MET A 220 -8.25 10.46 6.41
C MET A 220 -9.63 10.04 5.87
N GLN A 221 -10.09 10.68 4.79
CA GLN A 221 -11.44 10.56 4.26
C GLN A 221 -11.47 9.63 3.04
N SER A 222 -12.45 8.71 2.99
CA SER A 222 -12.57 7.72 1.90
C SER A 222 -12.59 8.32 0.49
N ALA A 223 -13.06 9.56 0.32
CA ALA A 223 -13.07 10.25 -0.97
C ALA A 223 -11.68 10.67 -1.50
N TYR A 224 -10.63 10.57 -0.67
CA TYR A 224 -9.23 10.79 -1.05
C TYR A 224 -8.42 9.48 -1.07
N HIS A 225 -9.13 8.34 -1.07
CA HIS A 225 -8.62 7.00 -1.33
C HIS A 225 -9.34 6.43 -2.57
N ASN A 226 -9.00 5.21 -2.99
CA ASN A 226 -9.56 4.59 -4.19
C ASN A 226 -10.92 3.94 -3.92
N LEU A 227 -11.87 4.71 -3.38
CA LEU A 227 -13.14 4.23 -2.81
C LEU A 227 -14.35 5.03 -3.31
N PRO A 228 -15.55 4.42 -3.28
CA PRO A 228 -16.76 5.12 -3.63
C PRO A 228 -17.20 6.08 -2.51
N THR A 229 -17.77 7.22 -2.90
CA THR A 229 -18.68 8.01 -2.07
C THR A 229 -20.09 7.66 -2.51
N ILE A 230 -20.97 7.27 -1.57
CA ILE A 230 -22.31 6.75 -1.86
C ILE A 230 -23.34 7.71 -1.26
N ASN A 231 -24.20 8.30 -2.09
CA ASN A 231 -25.20 9.30 -1.68
C ASN A 231 -24.60 10.48 -0.91
N GLY A 232 -23.42 10.95 -1.34
CA GLY A 232 -22.66 11.98 -0.63
C GLY A 232 -22.03 11.52 0.70
N ILE A 233 -22.17 10.24 1.06
CA ILE A 233 -21.69 9.67 2.32
C ILE A 233 -20.39 8.88 2.10
N MET A 234 -19.39 9.20 2.93
CA MET A 234 -18.10 8.53 2.99
C MET A 234 -18.11 7.41 4.05
N GLN A 235 -17.06 6.60 4.06
CA GLN A 235 -16.86 5.64 5.14
C GLN A 235 -16.65 6.35 6.48
N LYS A 236 -16.93 5.63 7.57
CA LYS A 236 -16.86 6.16 8.95
C LYS A 236 -15.84 5.40 9.80
N GLU A 237 -15.31 6.09 10.81
CA GLU A 237 -14.33 5.55 11.74
C GLU A 237 -14.96 4.64 12.81
N GLY A 238 -14.22 3.60 13.20
CA GLY A 238 -14.58 2.63 14.22
C GLY A 238 -14.40 1.19 13.77
N ARG A 239 -14.12 0.28 14.71
CA ARG A 239 -13.91 -1.15 14.43
C ARG A 239 -15.13 -1.82 13.77
N GLN A 240 -16.34 -1.34 14.05
CA GLN A 240 -17.57 -1.85 13.44
C GLN A 240 -17.68 -1.53 11.93
N TYR A 241 -16.95 -0.52 11.46
CA TYR A 241 -16.90 -0.15 10.05
C TYR A 241 -15.81 -0.98 9.37
N ALA A 242 -16.17 -2.21 9.04
CA ALA A 242 -15.26 -3.25 8.56
C ALA A 242 -15.76 -3.89 7.27
N ALA A 243 -14.83 -4.46 6.50
CA ALA A 243 -15.19 -5.35 5.41
C ALA A 243 -15.78 -6.67 5.95
N LYS A 244 -16.65 -7.28 5.15
CA LYS A 244 -17.20 -8.62 5.38
C LYS A 244 -16.92 -9.51 4.18
N ASP A 245 -17.15 -10.81 4.33
CA ASP A 245 -17.06 -11.80 3.24
C ASP A 245 -15.71 -11.76 2.52
N VAL A 246 -14.63 -11.57 3.29
CA VAL A 246 -13.27 -11.38 2.75
C VAL A 246 -12.71 -12.72 2.30
N ALA A 247 -12.32 -12.81 1.04
CA ALA A 247 -11.78 -14.03 0.45
C ALA A 247 -10.59 -13.72 -0.47
N TYR A 248 -9.42 -14.27 -0.13
CA TYR A 248 -8.22 -14.24 -0.94
C TYR A 248 -8.08 -15.53 -1.75
N GLU A 249 -7.67 -15.40 -3.01
CA GLU A 249 -7.36 -16.53 -3.89
C GLU A 249 -6.17 -16.16 -4.79
N SER A 250 -5.24 -17.10 -4.98
CA SER A 250 -4.13 -16.93 -5.92
C SER A 250 -3.76 -18.24 -6.62
N THR A 251 -3.40 -18.10 -7.89
CA THR A 251 -2.96 -19.13 -8.82
C THR A 251 -1.81 -18.60 -9.68
N GLU A 252 -1.29 -19.42 -10.59
CA GLU A 252 -0.31 -18.99 -11.58
C GLU A 252 -0.88 -17.93 -12.55
N ASP A 253 -2.20 -17.94 -12.81
CA ASP A 253 -2.84 -17.05 -13.79
C ASP A 253 -3.35 -15.74 -13.18
N PHE A 254 -3.69 -15.74 -11.89
CA PHE A 254 -4.23 -14.56 -11.23
C PHE A 254 -4.02 -14.58 -9.72
N ALA A 255 -4.14 -13.41 -9.11
CA ALA A 255 -4.39 -13.25 -7.68
C ALA A 255 -5.56 -12.28 -7.49
N GLN A 256 -6.44 -12.53 -6.52
CA GLN A 256 -7.56 -11.64 -6.22
C GLN A 256 -7.89 -11.56 -4.72
N LEU A 257 -8.42 -10.41 -4.31
CA LEU A 257 -9.12 -10.23 -3.03
C LEU A 257 -10.57 -9.82 -3.31
N LYS A 258 -11.50 -10.55 -2.70
CA LYS A 258 -12.94 -10.23 -2.70
C LYS A 258 -13.34 -9.78 -1.32
N MET A 259 -14.20 -8.76 -1.24
CA MET A 259 -14.68 -8.21 0.02
C MET A 259 -16.00 -7.45 -0.17
N ASN A 260 -16.86 -7.49 0.84
CA ASN A 260 -18.04 -6.64 0.94
C ASN A 260 -17.72 -5.43 1.83
N ILE A 261 -17.65 -4.24 1.24
CA ILE A 261 -17.26 -3.00 1.94
C ILE A 261 -18.46 -2.19 2.45
N ALA A 262 -19.70 -2.66 2.23
CA ALA A 262 -20.89 -1.90 2.61
C ALA A 262 -20.93 -1.53 4.09
N SER A 263 -20.46 -2.43 4.97
CA SER A 263 -20.44 -2.18 6.42
C SER A 263 -19.41 -1.13 6.86
N ALA A 264 -18.50 -0.67 5.98
CA ALA A 264 -17.63 0.46 6.27
C ALA A 264 -18.33 1.82 6.14
N TYR A 265 -19.52 1.85 5.53
CA TYR A 265 -20.35 3.03 5.39
C TYR A 265 -21.43 3.05 6.48
N PRO A 266 -21.80 4.23 7.00
CA PRO A 266 -22.91 4.34 7.92
C PRO A 266 -24.25 4.15 7.18
N ASP A 267 -25.32 3.87 7.93
CA ASP A 267 -26.63 3.48 7.38
C ASP A 267 -27.24 4.49 6.40
N GLU A 268 -26.91 5.77 6.59
CA GLU A 268 -27.33 6.91 5.77
C GLU A 268 -26.78 6.84 4.34
N ALA A 269 -25.67 6.13 4.12
CA ALA A 269 -25.17 5.88 2.77
C ALA A 269 -26.16 5.07 1.91
N GLY A 270 -27.10 4.35 2.54
CA GLY A 270 -28.16 3.67 1.82
C GLY A 270 -27.69 2.47 0.99
N VAL A 271 -26.61 1.80 1.40
CA VAL A 271 -26.05 0.62 0.73
C VAL A 271 -26.41 -0.67 1.48
N ASN A 272 -26.89 -1.69 0.77
CA ASN A 272 -27.14 -3.03 1.33
C ASN A 272 -25.90 -3.90 1.20
N SER A 273 -25.28 -3.88 0.01
CA SER A 273 -24.05 -4.62 -0.29
C SER A 273 -23.20 -3.86 -1.29
N TRP A 274 -21.88 -3.94 -1.12
CA TRP A 274 -20.90 -3.45 -2.09
C TRP A 274 -19.76 -4.45 -2.18
N LEU A 275 -19.88 -5.38 -3.12
CA LEU A 275 -18.93 -6.46 -3.35
C LEU A 275 -17.84 -5.96 -4.29
N ARG A 276 -16.65 -5.74 -3.74
CA ARG A 276 -15.44 -5.38 -4.48
C ARG A 276 -14.58 -6.60 -4.74
N THR A 277 -14.14 -6.76 -5.97
CA THR A 277 -13.06 -7.68 -6.36
C THR A 277 -11.89 -6.89 -6.93
N VAL A 278 -10.73 -6.99 -6.30
CA VAL A 278 -9.45 -6.52 -6.85
C VAL A 278 -8.72 -7.74 -7.39
N ARG A 279 -8.47 -7.78 -8.71
CA ARG A 279 -7.87 -8.96 -9.36
C ARG A 279 -6.74 -8.56 -10.29
N LEU A 280 -5.56 -9.08 -10.04
CA LEU A 280 -4.45 -9.07 -10.97
C LEU A 280 -4.51 -10.33 -11.84
N ASN A 281 -4.78 -10.19 -13.14
CA ASN A 281 -4.63 -11.26 -14.13
C ASN A 281 -3.21 -11.18 -14.70
N ARG A 282 -2.38 -12.16 -14.33
CA ARG A 282 -0.93 -12.08 -14.54
C ARG A 282 -0.57 -11.94 -16.02
N GLY A 283 0.29 -10.98 -16.31
CA GLY A 283 0.77 -10.68 -17.67
C GLY A 283 -0.31 -10.12 -18.61
N LYS A 284 -1.49 -9.76 -18.09
CA LYS A 284 -2.61 -9.28 -18.90
C LYS A 284 -3.15 -7.93 -18.44
N ASP A 285 -3.88 -7.93 -17.33
CA ASP A 285 -4.60 -6.75 -16.83
C ASP A 285 -4.84 -6.82 -15.33
N LEU A 286 -5.16 -5.68 -14.74
CA LEU A 286 -5.71 -5.61 -13.38
C LEU A 286 -7.15 -5.11 -13.48
N GLN A 287 -8.05 -5.73 -12.72
CA GLN A 287 -9.48 -5.42 -12.72
C GLN A 287 -9.96 -5.05 -11.32
N ILE A 288 -10.76 -3.99 -11.25
CA ILE A 288 -11.55 -3.63 -10.08
C ILE A 288 -13.00 -3.81 -10.48
N VAL A 289 -13.67 -4.77 -9.85
CA VAL A 289 -15.08 -5.06 -10.10
C VAL A 289 -15.88 -4.72 -8.87
N ASP A 290 -16.76 -3.73 -8.97
CA ASP A 290 -17.68 -3.33 -7.92
C ASP A 290 -19.10 -3.73 -8.32
N SER A 291 -19.70 -4.63 -7.54
CA SER A 291 -21.10 -5.06 -7.68
C SER A 291 -21.88 -4.62 -6.45
N PHE A 292 -22.89 -3.77 -6.62
CA PHE A 292 -23.56 -3.14 -5.49
C PHE A 292 -25.08 -3.22 -5.55
N ASP A 293 -25.70 -3.11 -4.38
CA ASP A 293 -27.15 -3.02 -4.16
C ASP A 293 -27.42 -1.89 -3.16
N LEU A 294 -28.21 -0.90 -3.59
CA LEU A 294 -28.62 0.24 -2.78
C LEU A 294 -30.06 0.05 -2.29
N LYS A 295 -30.37 0.64 -1.12
CA LYS A 295 -31.72 0.71 -0.56
C LYS A 295 -32.69 1.42 -1.51
N ILE A 296 -32.21 2.45 -2.21
CA ILE A 296 -32.96 3.25 -3.18
C ILE A 296 -32.03 3.53 -4.37
N GLN A 297 -32.57 3.52 -5.59
CA GLN A 297 -31.79 3.89 -6.78
C GLN A 297 -31.19 5.29 -6.63
N SER A 298 -29.93 5.45 -7.02
CA SER A 298 -29.23 6.73 -6.94
C SER A 298 -28.30 6.92 -8.12
N GLN A 299 -28.10 8.19 -8.49
CA GLN A 299 -27.04 8.61 -9.39
C GLN A 299 -25.89 9.31 -8.64
N ASP A 300 -26.05 9.55 -7.34
CA ASP A 300 -25.05 10.19 -6.49
C ASP A 300 -24.10 9.13 -5.94
N ILE A 301 -23.28 8.58 -6.84
CA ILE A 301 -22.23 7.63 -6.50
C ILE A 301 -20.98 8.10 -7.24
N VAL A 302 -19.88 8.27 -6.52
CA VAL A 302 -18.61 8.72 -7.11
C VAL A 302 -17.52 7.75 -6.72
N GLN A 303 -17.06 6.94 -7.67
CA GLN A 303 -15.87 6.11 -7.50
C GLN A 303 -14.62 6.98 -7.69
N ASN A 304 -13.82 7.13 -6.64
CA ASN A 304 -12.59 7.92 -6.66
C ASN A 304 -11.39 7.04 -7.01
N LEU A 305 -10.43 7.61 -7.75
CA LEU A 305 -9.08 7.06 -7.93
C LEU A 305 -8.05 8.18 -7.76
N MET A 306 -6.98 7.92 -7.02
CA MET A 306 -5.88 8.84 -6.78
C MET A 306 -4.66 8.46 -7.62
N THR A 307 -4.12 9.40 -8.38
CA THR A 307 -2.95 9.15 -9.23
C THR A 307 -1.95 10.29 -9.21
N PRO A 308 -0.63 10.00 -9.11
CA PRO A 308 0.43 10.99 -9.32
C PRO A 308 0.80 11.13 -10.82
N CYS A 309 0.16 10.36 -11.70
CA CYS A 309 0.46 10.34 -13.12
C CYS A 309 -0.26 11.46 -13.86
N GLU A 310 0.37 11.98 -14.91
CA GLU A 310 -0.26 12.91 -15.84
C GLU A 310 -1.37 12.21 -16.63
N ILE A 311 -2.49 12.89 -16.81
CA ILE A 311 -3.58 12.44 -17.69
C ILE A 311 -3.30 12.97 -19.09
N ILE A 312 -2.75 12.13 -19.96
CA ILE A 312 -2.27 12.55 -21.30
C ILE A 312 -3.32 12.37 -22.39
N ARG A 313 -4.34 11.53 -22.14
CA ARG A 313 -5.49 11.29 -23.05
C ARG A 313 -6.72 10.97 -22.22
N ASP A 314 -7.85 11.58 -22.54
CA ASP A 314 -9.15 11.33 -21.94
C ASP A 314 -10.21 11.24 -23.04
N GLU A 315 -10.71 10.02 -23.26
CA GLU A 315 -11.72 9.71 -24.26
C GLU A 315 -12.84 8.88 -23.61
N PRO A 316 -14.07 8.90 -24.14
CA PRO A 316 -15.15 8.06 -23.61
C PRO A 316 -14.74 6.59 -23.53
N GLY A 317 -14.68 6.06 -22.30
CA GLY A 317 -14.36 4.66 -21.99
C GLY A 317 -12.89 4.37 -21.72
N GLN A 318 -12.00 5.36 -21.87
CA GLN A 318 -10.57 5.20 -21.59
C GLN A 318 -9.88 6.52 -21.24
N VAL A 319 -9.15 6.52 -20.12
CA VAL A 319 -8.14 7.54 -19.80
C VAL A 319 -6.75 6.91 -19.83
N VAL A 320 -5.73 7.67 -20.23
CA VAL A 320 -4.33 7.21 -20.22
C VAL A 320 -3.52 8.04 -19.22
N LEU A 321 -2.90 7.33 -18.30
CA LEU A 321 -2.01 7.83 -17.27
C LEU A 321 -0.56 7.67 -17.72
N GLN A 322 0.28 8.67 -17.50
CA GLN A 322 1.72 8.60 -17.77
C GLN A 322 2.52 8.87 -16.50
N ASP A 323 3.41 7.94 -16.12
CA ASP A 323 4.38 8.18 -15.05
C ASP A 323 5.34 9.30 -15.48
N PRO A 324 5.46 10.39 -14.70
CA PRO A 324 6.24 11.55 -15.12
C PRO A 324 7.74 11.26 -15.22
N LYS A 325 8.25 10.23 -14.54
CA LYS A 325 9.69 9.91 -14.51
C LYS A 325 10.14 9.02 -15.67
N GLU A 326 9.50 7.87 -15.84
CA GLU A 326 9.90 6.87 -16.83
C GLU A 326 9.05 6.92 -18.11
N GLN A 327 8.06 7.81 -18.18
CA GLN A 327 7.15 7.97 -19.32
C GLN A 327 6.39 6.67 -19.66
N LEU A 328 6.25 5.78 -18.66
CA LEU A 328 5.46 4.56 -18.77
C LEU A 328 3.98 4.93 -18.81
N GLU A 329 3.23 4.34 -19.74
CA GLU A 329 1.80 4.62 -19.91
C GLU A 329 0.93 3.47 -19.41
N MET A 330 -0.20 3.82 -18.80
CA MET A 330 -1.24 2.87 -18.38
C MET A 330 -2.60 3.36 -18.86
N ALA A 331 -3.35 2.47 -19.53
CA ALA A 331 -4.75 2.71 -19.85
C ALA A 331 -5.63 2.30 -18.67
N VAL A 332 -6.57 3.17 -18.30
CA VAL A 332 -7.67 2.88 -17.38
C VAL A 332 -8.96 2.89 -18.20
N ARG A 333 -9.62 1.73 -18.31
CA ARG A 333 -10.82 1.52 -19.13
C ARG A 333 -12.04 1.33 -18.25
N TYR A 334 -13.16 1.87 -18.70
CA TYR A 334 -14.47 1.79 -18.06
C TYR A 334 -15.57 1.66 -19.13
N ASP A 335 -16.79 1.34 -18.73
CA ASP A 335 -17.94 1.31 -19.65
C ASP A 335 -18.51 2.73 -19.84
N PRO A 336 -18.32 3.38 -21.01
CA PRO A 336 -18.80 4.73 -21.24
C PRO A 336 -20.32 4.81 -21.40
N GLN A 337 -21.04 3.69 -21.52
CA GLN A 337 -22.51 3.70 -21.53
C GLN A 337 -23.06 3.84 -20.10
N LYS A 338 -22.32 3.35 -19.10
CA LYS A 338 -22.72 3.39 -17.69
C LYS A 338 -22.16 4.57 -16.94
N LEU A 339 -20.89 4.92 -17.18
CA LEU A 339 -20.14 5.86 -16.36
C LEU A 339 -19.71 7.10 -17.15
N SER A 340 -19.77 8.26 -16.50
CA SER A 340 -19.03 9.46 -16.88
C SER A 340 -17.75 9.53 -16.05
N LEU A 341 -16.68 10.03 -16.65
CA LEU A 341 -15.41 10.28 -15.97
C LEU A 341 -15.18 11.79 -15.92
N GLU A 342 -14.78 12.26 -14.75
CA GLU A 342 -14.20 13.59 -14.55
C GLU A 342 -12.89 13.43 -13.79
N HIS A 343 -11.99 14.40 -13.89
CA HIS A 343 -10.82 14.45 -13.05
C HIS A 343 -10.55 15.87 -12.58
N GLU A 344 -9.94 15.98 -11.40
CA GLU A 344 -9.54 17.26 -10.81
C GLU A 344 -8.11 17.18 -10.30
N THR A 345 -7.43 18.32 -10.33
CA THR A 345 -6.11 18.48 -9.72
C THR A 345 -6.29 18.80 -8.24
N ILE A 346 -5.51 18.15 -7.39
CA ILE A 346 -5.42 18.39 -5.96
C ILE A 346 -4.02 18.90 -5.66
N ASP A 347 -3.92 20.20 -5.39
CA ASP A 347 -2.67 20.80 -4.95
C ASP A 347 -2.27 20.26 -3.57
N LEU A 348 -1.02 19.80 -3.46
CA LEU A 348 -0.45 19.26 -2.24
C LEU A 348 0.32 20.36 -1.50
N ASN A 349 -0.35 20.97 -0.51
CA ASN A 349 0.26 21.95 0.38
C ASN A 349 0.93 21.33 1.62
N ASP A 350 0.81 20.01 1.78
CA ASP A 350 1.42 19.27 2.87
C ASP A 350 2.85 18.86 2.49
N GLU A 351 3.85 19.31 3.25
CA GLU A 351 5.27 19.08 2.94
C GLU A 351 5.64 17.59 2.89
N ARG A 352 4.98 16.77 3.71
CA ARG A 352 5.28 15.35 3.82
C ARG A 352 4.73 14.58 2.63
N ILE A 353 3.47 14.82 2.28
CA ILE A 353 2.82 14.19 1.12
C ILE A 353 3.49 14.68 -0.17
N SER A 354 3.77 15.97 -0.28
CA SER A 354 4.42 16.54 -1.47
C SER A 354 5.87 16.09 -1.67
N ALA A 355 6.59 15.76 -0.60
CA ALA A 355 7.92 15.14 -0.70
C ALA A 355 7.90 13.77 -1.39
N VAL A 356 6.78 13.03 -1.31
CA VAL A 356 6.61 11.73 -1.96
C VAL A 356 6.06 11.89 -3.38
N TRP A 357 4.99 12.67 -3.54
CA TRP A 357 4.20 12.69 -4.78
C TRP A 357 4.40 13.94 -5.66
N GLY A 358 5.12 14.95 -5.18
CA GLY A 358 5.29 16.22 -5.88
C GLY A 358 4.23 17.26 -5.47
N GLY A 359 4.09 18.33 -6.27
CA GLY A 359 3.25 19.48 -5.91
C GLY A 359 1.74 19.25 -6.03
N TYR A 360 1.31 18.20 -6.72
CA TYR A 360 -0.11 17.91 -6.94
C TYR A 360 -0.36 16.42 -7.21
N LEU A 361 -1.61 16.02 -7.09
CA LEU A 361 -2.16 14.73 -7.54
C LEU A 361 -3.37 14.98 -8.45
N TYR A 362 -3.78 13.95 -9.19
CA TYR A 362 -5.11 13.93 -9.81
C TYR A 362 -6.03 13.00 -9.04
N ARG A 363 -7.29 13.43 -8.89
CA ARG A 363 -8.40 12.58 -8.48
C ARG A 363 -9.33 12.37 -9.67
N ILE A 364 -9.42 11.12 -10.11
CA ILE A 364 -10.36 10.68 -11.13
C ILE A 364 -11.65 10.28 -10.41
N LYS A 365 -12.79 10.73 -10.93
CA LYS A 365 -14.13 10.53 -10.41
C LYS A 365 -14.98 9.85 -11.48
N LEU A 366 -15.45 8.64 -11.21
CA LEU A 366 -16.40 7.96 -12.08
C LEU A 366 -17.79 7.95 -11.45
N SER A 367 -18.78 8.44 -12.19
CA SER A 367 -20.16 8.57 -11.72
C SER A 367 -21.14 7.91 -12.69
N PRO A 368 -22.27 7.33 -12.23
CA PRO A 368 -23.25 6.74 -13.11
C PRO A 368 -23.98 7.79 -13.93
N LYS A 369 -24.25 7.48 -15.20
CA LYS A 369 -25.02 8.33 -16.12
C LYS A 369 -26.52 8.33 -15.84
N ALA A 370 -27.01 7.36 -15.08
CA ALA A 370 -28.41 7.22 -14.72
C ALA A 370 -28.53 6.67 -13.31
N ALA A 371 -29.61 7.00 -12.61
CA ALA A 371 -29.88 6.44 -11.30
C ALA A 371 -30.02 4.92 -11.37
N THR A 372 -29.34 4.22 -10.48
CA THR A 372 -29.39 2.75 -10.40
C THR A 372 -29.44 2.29 -8.95
N ALA A 373 -30.21 1.23 -8.69
CA ALA A 373 -30.20 0.54 -7.40
C ALA A 373 -29.20 -0.63 -7.40
N ARG A 374 -28.96 -1.24 -8.57
CA ARG A 374 -28.08 -2.40 -8.73
C ARG A 374 -27.30 -2.27 -10.02
N ASP A 375 -26.00 -2.40 -9.93
CA ASP A 375 -25.15 -2.46 -11.11
C ASP A 375 -23.86 -3.22 -10.80
N THR A 376 -23.10 -3.49 -11.85
CA THR A 376 -21.72 -3.95 -11.75
C THR A 376 -20.86 -3.10 -12.67
N TRP A 377 -19.85 -2.48 -12.06
CA TRP A 377 -18.85 -1.67 -12.72
C TRP A 377 -17.55 -2.43 -12.79
N THR A 378 -16.82 -2.27 -13.88
CA THR A 378 -15.50 -2.88 -14.07
C THR A 378 -14.55 -1.82 -14.58
N LEU A 379 -13.51 -1.56 -13.80
CA LEU A 379 -12.35 -0.80 -14.23
C LEU A 379 -11.26 -1.78 -14.63
N ARG A 380 -10.62 -1.55 -15.78
CA ARG A 380 -9.51 -2.36 -16.26
C ARG A 380 -8.28 -1.51 -16.49
N PHE A 381 -7.16 -1.98 -15.95
CA PHE A 381 -5.87 -1.33 -16.01
C PHE A 381 -4.92 -2.18 -16.86
N ASN A 382 -4.24 -1.54 -17.81
CA ASN A 382 -3.28 -2.19 -18.70
C ASN A 382 -2.09 -1.29 -18.93
N ILE A 383 -0.88 -1.85 -18.82
CA ILE A 383 0.33 -1.18 -19.32
C ILE A 383 0.19 -1.04 -20.84
N ILE A 384 0.38 0.16 -21.36
CA ILE A 384 0.46 0.38 -22.81
C ILE A 384 1.90 0.10 -23.21
N PRO A 385 2.17 -0.86 -24.12
CA PRO A 385 3.51 -1.09 -24.61
C PRO A 385 4.01 0.18 -25.29
N THR A 386 5.15 0.70 -24.85
CA THR A 386 5.85 1.74 -25.59
C THR A 386 6.27 1.10 -26.90
N ASN A 387 5.69 1.53 -28.03
CA ASN A 387 6.19 1.15 -29.34
C ASN A 387 7.64 1.65 -29.40
N THR A 388 8.60 0.75 -29.23
CA THR A 388 9.96 1.02 -29.66
C THR A 388 9.85 1.19 -31.16
N ILE A 389 9.82 2.45 -31.63
CA ILE A 389 10.12 2.73 -33.03
C ILE A 389 11.52 2.17 -33.20
N THR A 390 11.60 0.99 -33.81
CA THR A 390 12.84 0.43 -34.33
C THR A 390 13.43 1.49 -35.25
N GLN A 391 14.37 2.28 -34.73
CA GLN A 391 15.25 3.04 -35.59
C GLN A 391 16.08 2.01 -36.36
N LEU A 392 15.59 1.69 -37.56
CA LEU A 392 16.43 1.20 -38.64
C LEU A 392 17.55 2.24 -38.82
N ARG A 393 18.76 1.89 -38.39
CA ARG A 393 20.01 2.39 -38.95
C ARG A 393 20.91 1.20 -39.23
#